data_AF-A0A450TKA0-F1
#
_entry.id   AF-A0A450TKA0-F1
#
_cell.length_a   1.000
_cell.length_b   1.000
_cell.length_c   1.000
_cell.angle_alpha   90.00
_cell.angle_beta   90.00
_cell.angle_gamma   90.00
#
_symmetry.space_group_name_H-M   'P 1'
#
loop_
_entity.id
_entity.type
_entity.pdbx_description
1 polymer ?
#
loop_
_entity_poly.entity_id
_entity_poly.type
_entity_poly.pdbx_seq_one_letter_code
_entity_poly.pdbx_strand_id
1 'polypeptide(L)' 'MDGSPLTSSDTVKAQQPLAAAEVVVEEVEGNPGFYSATFYLRPHYQLEGLTVSLRLVSKLPSAKGG' A
#
# COMPACT_ATOMS: atom_id res chain seq x y z
N MET A 1 3.16 -9.95 -16.24
CA MET A 1 3.55 -8.96 -15.23
C MET A 1 2.37 -8.04 -15.02
N ASP A 2 1.70 -8.26 -13.91
CA ASP A 2 0.46 -7.64 -13.46
C ASP A 2 0.84 -6.34 -12.76
N GLY A 3 0.81 -5.24 -13.51
CA GLY A 3 1.27 -3.90 -13.08
C GLY A 3 0.35 -3.18 -12.07
N SER A 4 -0.54 -3.91 -11.37
CA SER A 4 -1.47 -3.33 -10.40
C SER A 4 -1.05 -3.69 -8.96
N PRO A 5 -0.39 -2.79 -8.21
CA PRO A 5 0.17 -3.07 -6.88
C PRO A 5 -0.87 -3.47 -5.80
N LEU A 6 -2.16 -3.26 -6.07
CA LEU A 6 -3.26 -3.68 -5.18
C LEU A 6 -3.49 -5.19 -5.24
N THR A 7 -3.42 -5.77 -6.44
CA THR A 7 -3.83 -7.16 -6.71
C THR A 7 -2.65 -8.07 -7.06
N SER A 8 -1.42 -7.56 -7.07
CA SER A 8 -0.21 -8.35 -7.32
C SER A 8 0.02 -9.42 -6.25
N SER A 9 0.68 -10.51 -6.65
CA SER A 9 1.14 -11.57 -5.75
C SER A 9 2.16 -11.07 -4.73
N ASP A 10 2.31 -11.81 -3.63
CA ASP A 10 3.28 -11.46 -2.56
C ASP A 10 4.72 -11.49 -3.06
N THR A 11 5.04 -12.40 -3.99
CA THR A 11 6.35 -12.45 -4.65
C THR A 11 6.67 -11.17 -5.42
N VAL A 12 5.67 -10.61 -6.12
CA VAL A 12 5.83 -9.36 -6.87
C VAL A 12 5.92 -8.17 -5.91
N LYS A 13 5.07 -8.11 -4.88
CA LYS A 13 5.12 -7.07 -3.84
C LYS A 13 6.43 -7.06 -3.05
N ALA A 14 7.04 -8.22 -2.84
CA ALA A 14 8.36 -8.33 -2.20
C ALA A 14 9.49 -7.82 -3.11
N GLN A 15 9.40 -8.08 -4.43
CA GLN A 15 10.36 -7.59 -5.41
C GLN A 15 10.19 -6.09 -5.74
N GLN A 16 8.97 -5.57 -5.60
CA GLN A 16 8.60 -4.18 -5.85
C GLN A 16 8.02 -3.58 -4.56
N PRO A 17 8.87 -3.10 -3.62
CA PRO A 17 8.45 -2.80 -2.25
C PRO A 17 7.51 -1.59 -2.10
N LEU A 18 7.38 -0.78 -3.15
CA LEU A 18 6.60 0.45 -3.15
C LEU A 18 5.29 0.28 -3.92
N ALA A 19 4.18 0.51 -3.22
CA ALA A 19 2.83 0.55 -3.79
C ALA A 19 2.51 1.87 -4.50
N ALA A 20 3.25 2.95 -4.18
CA ALA A 20 3.27 4.21 -4.93
C ALA A 20 4.53 5.01 -4.55
N ALA A 21 4.92 5.93 -5.42
CA ALA A 21 5.97 6.90 -5.14
C ALA A 21 5.65 8.22 -5.85
N GLU A 22 6.06 9.33 -5.25
CA GLU A 22 6.00 10.67 -5.83
C GLU A 22 7.32 11.39 -5.54
N VAL A 23 7.82 12.14 -6.51
CA VAL A 23 9.08 12.89 -6.41
C VAL A 23 8.81 14.34 -6.76
N VAL A 24 9.12 15.23 -5.81
CA VAL A 24 9.03 16.67 -6.00
C VAL A 24 10.46 17.20 -6.11
N VAL A 25 10.76 17.89 -7.21
CA VAL A 25 12.07 18.50 -7.45
C VAL A 25 11.90 20.01 -7.52
N GLU A 26 12.72 20.73 -6.77
CA GLU A 26 12.67 22.19 -6.67
C GLU A 26 14.06 22.76 -6.94
N GLU A 27 14.12 23.88 -7.66
CA GLU A 27 15.36 24.63 -7.86
C GLU A 27 15.79 25.30 -6.55
N VAL A 28 17.11 25.36 -6.32
CA VAL A 28 17.67 26.11 -5.20
C VAL A 28 17.96 27.53 -5.65
N GLU A 29 17.13 28.48 -5.20
CA GLU A 29 17.28 29.90 -5.53
C GLU A 29 18.68 30.41 -5.14
N GLY A 30 19.31 31.17 -6.04
CA GLY A 30 20.65 31.72 -5.83
C GLY A 30 21.79 30.74 -6.12
N ASN A 31 21.51 29.49 -6.50
CA ASN A 31 22.53 28.51 -6.87
C ASN A 31 22.17 27.74 -8.15
N PRO A 32 22.35 28.35 -9.34
CA PRO A 32 21.98 27.74 -10.61
C PRO A 32 22.64 26.36 -10.80
N GLY A 33 21.82 25.38 -11.19
CA GLY A 33 22.26 23.99 -11.35
C GLY A 33 22.12 23.12 -10.09
N PHE A 34 21.72 23.70 -8.94
CA PHE A 34 21.38 22.94 -7.73
C PHE A 34 19.87 22.77 -7.60
N TYR A 35 19.48 21.57 -7.19
CA TYR A 35 18.08 21.17 -7.00
C TYR A 35 17.93 20.41 -5.68
N SER A 36 16.82 20.62 -4.99
CA SER A 36 16.36 19.79 -3.88
C SER A 36 15.34 18.79 -4.39
N ALA A 37 15.36 17.56 -3.87
CA ALA A 37 14.38 16.53 -4.22
C ALA A 37 13.77 15.92 -2.96
N THR A 38 12.44 15.89 -2.91
CA THR A 38 11.65 15.26 -1.85
C THR A 38 10.98 14.01 -2.42
N PHE A 39 11.21 12.86 -1.77
CA PHE A 39 10.67 11.57 -2.17
C PHE A 39 9.57 11.14 -1.21
N TYR A 40 8.34 11.01 -1.70
CA TYR A 40 7.21 10.44 -0.98
C TYR A 40 7.05 8.98 -1.41
N LEU A 41 7.36 8.04 -0.52
CA LEU A 41 7.32 6.61 -0.81
C LEU A 41 6.23 5.93 0.01
N ARG A 42 5.35 5.17 -0.65
CA ARG A 42 4.29 4.39 0.02
C ARG A 42 4.59 2.89 -0.09
N PRO A 43 4.94 2.20 1.00
CA PRO A 43 5.19 0.76 0.97
C PRO A 43 3.90 -0.05 0.84
N HIS A 44 4.03 -1.35 0.58
CA HIS A 44 2.92 -2.29 0.76
C HIS A 44 2.61 -2.48 2.24
N TYR A 45 1.31 -2.49 2.59
CA TYR A 45 0.90 -2.84 3.95
C TYR A 45 1.08 -4.34 4.20
N GLN A 46 1.68 -4.66 5.33
CA GLN A 46 1.80 -6.03 5.84
C GLN A 46 0.72 -6.28 6.90
N LEU A 47 0.16 -7.49 6.91
CA LEU A 47 -0.76 -7.91 7.95
C LEU A 47 0.03 -8.23 9.22
N GLU A 48 -0.03 -7.35 10.22
CA GLU A 48 0.66 -7.54 11.50
C GLU A 48 -0.18 -8.34 12.51
N GLY A 49 -1.51 -8.21 12.44
CA GLY A 49 -2.40 -8.89 13.36
C GLY A 49 -3.85 -8.83 12.93
N LEU A 50 -4.60 -9.87 13.28
CA LEU A 50 -6.03 -10.00 12.99
C LEU A 50 -6.75 -10.41 14.27
N THR A 51 -7.75 -9.63 14.70
CA THR A 51 -8.64 -10.04 15.80
C THR A 51 -9.83 -10.78 15.23
N VAL A 52 -9.95 -12.07 15.56
CA VAL A 52 -11.07 -12.92 15.12
C VAL A 52 -11.98 -13.22 16.30
N SER A 53 -13.28 -13.01 16.13
CA SER A 53 -14.30 -13.43 17.10
C SER A 53 -15.09 -14.61 16.52
N LEU A 54 -15.03 -15.76 17.18
CA LEU A 54 -15.87 -16.91 16.84
C LEU A 54 -17.13 -16.88 17.70
N ARG A 55 -18.29 -17.09 17.07
CA ARG A 55 -19.59 -17.16 17.75
C ARG A 55 -20.30 -18.44 17.33
N LEU A 56 -20.77 -19.21 18.31
CA LEU A 56 -21.71 -20.28 18.05
C LEU A 56 -23.10 -19.66 17.85
N VAL A 57 -23.70 -19.88 16.68
CA VAL A 57 -25.03 -19.39 16.34
C VAL A 57 -25.88 -20.54 15.83
N SER A 58 -27.15 -20.58 16.21
CA SER A 58 -28.11 -21.59 15.72
C SER A 58 -28.52 -21.35 14.26
N LYS A 59 -28.31 -20.14 13.75
CA LYS A 59 -28.54 -19.73 12.37
C LYS A 59 -27.47 -18.75 11.92
N LEU A 60 -26.86 -18.99 10.76
CA LEU A 60 -25.88 -18.08 10.19
C LEU A 60 -26.55 -16.74 9.84
N PRO A 61 -26.06 -15.60 10.38
CA PRO A 61 -26.66 -14.29 10.16
C PRO A 61 -26.46 -13.77 8.72
N SER A 62 -25.37 -14.17 8.06
CA SER A 62 -25.03 -13.71 6.69
C SER A 62 -25.83 -14.38 5.58
N ALA A 63 -26.59 -15.45 5.88
CA ALA A 63 -27.46 -16.14 4.92
C ALA A 63 -28.91 -15.63 4.96
N LYS A 64 -29.24 -14.66 5.82
CA LYS A 64 -30.51 -13.93 5.78
C LYS A 64 -30.25 -12.43 5.67
N GLY A 65 -29.99 -11.99 4.44
CA GLY A 65 -30.47 -10.69 3.99
C GLY A 65 -31.97 -10.82 3.72
N GLY A 66 -32.78 -10.38 4.68
CA GLY A 66 -34.23 -10.40 4.69
C GLY A 66 -34.73 -10.04 6.07
#